data_AF-A0A314ZF96-F1
#
_entry.id   AF-A0A314ZF96-F1
#
_cell.length_a   1.000
_cell.length_b   1.000
_cell.length_c   1.000
_cell.angle_alpha   90.00
_cell.angle_beta   90.00
_cell.angle_gamma   90.00
#
_symmetry.space_group_name_H-M   'P 1'
#
loop_
_entity.id
_entity.type
_entity.pdbx_description
1 polymer ?
#
loop_
_entity_poly.entity_id
_entity_poly.type
_entity_poly.pdbx_seq_one_letter_code
_entity_poly.pdbx_strand_id
1 'polypeptide(L)'
;MASSSSSSSYSLLLFLSLLLLLPYITSSNIITIPISHLPKNPHPDPYQHLSYLANSSLKRAHHLKNPQTTPPHTNTEIPFFSHSYGGYSIPLSFGTPPQTLPFMMDTGSDLTWFPCGKNHQSTFYNNTAKSKSFIPNLSSSSKLLACLNPKCALLHQEIHCPDCKLGSKNCTRGCPLYTLFYGSGTTSGIPLSETLHLPNRRVPDFLVGCSVRASDQPAAGIAGLGRGPASNNMVEYFLIYFILRKEVFIIQVTNPSRV
;
A
#
# COMPACT_ATOMS: atom_id res chain seq x y z
N MET A 1 -57.96 -0.13 -39.59
CA MET A 1 -57.13 -0.72 -38.51
C MET A 1 -55.97 -1.45 -39.16
N ALA A 2 -54.78 -1.40 -38.52
CA ALA A 2 -53.52 -2.06 -38.86
C ALA A 2 -52.62 -1.41 -39.93
N SER A 3 -51.80 -0.42 -39.52
CA SER A 3 -50.53 -0.10 -40.20
C SER A 3 -49.60 0.78 -39.35
N SER A 4 -49.33 0.42 -38.09
CA SER A 4 -48.37 1.17 -37.24
C SER A 4 -47.45 0.30 -36.38
N SER A 5 -47.47 -1.04 -36.55
CA SER A 5 -46.70 -1.96 -35.71
C SER A 5 -45.28 -2.27 -36.22
N SER A 6 -44.94 -1.90 -37.45
CA SER A 6 -43.64 -2.26 -38.06
C SER A 6 -42.47 -1.39 -37.62
N SER A 7 -42.69 -0.09 -37.36
CA SER A 7 -41.62 0.84 -36.98
C SER A 7 -41.09 0.63 -35.56
N SER A 8 -41.94 0.13 -34.65
CA SER A 8 -41.54 -0.22 -33.27
C SER A 8 -40.60 -1.44 -33.22
N SER A 9 -40.81 -2.41 -34.12
CA SER A 9 -40.03 -3.64 -34.18
C SER A 9 -38.61 -3.40 -34.70
N TYR A 10 -38.42 -2.51 -35.69
CA TYR A 10 -37.07 -2.13 -36.16
C TYR A 10 -36.26 -1.36 -35.12
N SER A 11 -36.92 -0.48 -34.34
CA SER A 11 -36.26 0.26 -33.25
C SER A 11 -35.81 -0.68 -32.13
N LEU A 12 -36.64 -1.67 -31.78
CA LEU A 12 -36.30 -2.69 -30.79
C LEU A 12 -35.14 -3.58 -31.25
N LEU A 13 -35.12 -3.97 -32.53
CA LEU A 13 -34.03 -4.76 -33.12
C LEU A 13 -32.71 -4.00 -33.20
N LEU A 14 -32.75 -2.69 -33.49
CA LEU A 14 -31.57 -1.81 -33.44
C LEU A 14 -31.06 -1.62 -32.01
N PHE A 15 -31.96 -1.50 -31.03
CA PHE A 15 -31.57 -1.40 -29.63
C PHE A 15 -30.96 -2.72 -29.13
N LEU A 16 -31.54 -3.86 -29.50
CA LEU A 16 -31.00 -5.18 -29.17
C LEU A 16 -29.64 -5.44 -29.85
N SER A 17 -29.44 -4.99 -31.10
CA SER A 17 -28.13 -5.08 -31.77
C SER A 17 -27.07 -4.19 -31.13
N LEU A 18 -27.47 -3.00 -30.62
CA LEU A 18 -26.59 -2.10 -29.87
C LEU A 18 -26.22 -2.65 -28.47
N LEU A 19 -27.13 -3.40 -27.83
CA LEU A 19 -26.86 -4.13 -26.58
C LEU A 19 -25.96 -5.36 -26.80
N LEU A 20 -26.05 -6.01 -27.96
CA LEU A 20 -25.17 -7.11 -28.37
C LEU A 20 -23.76 -6.65 -28.77
N LEU A 21 -23.59 -5.36 -29.09
CA LEU A 21 -22.29 -4.69 -29.26
C LEU A 21 -21.63 -4.30 -27.91
N LEU A 22 -22.32 -4.52 -26.78
CA LEU A 22 -21.87 -4.12 -25.44
C LEU A 22 -21.18 -5.19 -24.56
N PRO A 23 -20.52 -6.26 -25.08
CA PRO A 23 -19.57 -6.99 -24.26
C PRO A 23 -18.19 -6.95 -24.91
N TYR A 24 -17.26 -6.13 -24.40
CA TYR A 24 -15.84 -6.47 -24.19
C TYR A 24 -14.91 -5.26 -23.96
N ILE A 25 -15.23 -4.32 -23.07
CA ILE A 25 -14.17 -3.43 -22.57
C ILE A 25 -14.26 -3.27 -21.06
N THR A 26 -13.96 -4.34 -20.35
CA THR A 26 -13.20 -4.29 -19.08
C THR A 26 -12.49 -5.63 -18.87
N SER A 27 -11.65 -6.03 -19.83
CA SER A 27 -10.49 -6.81 -19.43
C SER A 27 -9.53 -5.83 -18.77
N SER A 28 -9.76 -5.53 -17.49
CA SER A 28 -8.62 -5.20 -16.64
C SER A 28 -7.75 -6.44 -16.70
N ASN A 29 -6.66 -6.38 -17.46
CA ASN A 29 -5.58 -7.34 -17.33
C ASN A 29 -5.10 -7.22 -15.89
N ILE A 30 -5.71 -7.96 -14.97
CA ILE A 30 -5.22 -8.12 -13.61
C ILE A 30 -3.96 -8.95 -13.79
N ILE A 31 -2.84 -8.26 -13.98
CA ILE A 31 -1.52 -8.86 -13.89
C ILE A 31 -1.38 -9.28 -12.43
N THR A 32 -1.71 -10.53 -12.16
CA THR A 32 -1.42 -11.18 -10.89
C THR A 32 0.08 -11.42 -10.89
N ILE A 33 0.83 -10.55 -10.22
CA ILE A 33 2.26 -10.77 -9.98
C ILE A 33 2.32 -11.58 -8.69
N PRO A 34 2.60 -12.90 -8.73
CA PRO A 34 2.76 -13.66 -7.50
C PRO A 34 3.95 -13.09 -6.75
N ILE A 35 3.72 -12.53 -5.56
CA ILE A 35 4.81 -12.20 -4.64
C ILE A 35 5.33 -13.53 -4.12
N SER A 36 6.29 -14.12 -4.82
CA SER A 36 6.99 -15.29 -4.30
C SER A 36 7.91 -14.82 -3.18
N HIS A 37 7.46 -15.00 -1.95
CA HIS A 37 8.37 -15.06 -0.81
C HIS A 37 9.45 -16.11 -1.10
N LEU A 38 10.66 -15.93 -0.56
CA LEU A 38 11.70 -16.96 -0.60
C LEU A 38 11.06 -18.32 -0.26
N PRO A 39 11.47 -19.42 -0.93
CA PRO A 39 10.86 -20.72 -0.71
C PRO A 39 10.86 -21.02 0.79
N LYS A 40 9.67 -21.19 1.37
CA LYS A 40 9.47 -21.46 2.81
C LYS A 40 10.23 -22.72 3.26
N ASN A 41 10.54 -23.60 2.32
CA ASN A 41 11.48 -24.71 2.48
C ASN A 41 12.69 -24.48 1.56
N PRO A 42 13.78 -23.88 2.05
CA PRO A 42 15.03 -23.83 1.29
C PRO A 42 15.53 -25.24 1.02
N HIS A 43 16.20 -25.42 -0.12
CA HIS A 43 16.86 -26.69 -0.44
C HIS A 43 17.88 -27.00 0.67
N PRO A 44 17.94 -28.25 1.20
CA PRO A 44 18.82 -28.58 2.32
C PRO A 44 20.31 -28.37 1.99
N ASP A 45 20.69 -28.45 0.72
CA ASP A 45 22.02 -28.08 0.23
C ASP A 45 22.16 -26.54 0.08
N PRO A 46 23.03 -25.87 0.86
CA PRO A 46 23.26 -24.42 0.80
C PRO A 46 23.74 -23.93 -0.56
N TYR A 47 24.50 -24.73 -1.31
CA TYR A 47 25.04 -24.33 -2.61
C TYR A 47 23.94 -24.29 -3.68
N GLN A 48 23.00 -25.21 -3.62
CA GLN A 48 21.84 -25.20 -4.51
C GLN A 48 20.90 -24.04 -4.17
N HIS A 49 20.72 -23.74 -2.88
CA HIS A 49 19.96 -22.56 -2.46
C HIS A 49 20.60 -21.27 -2.95
N LEU A 50 21.91 -21.10 -2.78
CA LEU A 50 22.65 -19.93 -3.29
C LEU A 50 22.56 -19.83 -4.81
N SER A 51 22.73 -20.95 -5.52
CA SER A 51 22.63 -21.00 -6.99
C SER A 51 21.24 -20.61 -7.48
N TYR A 52 20.19 -21.05 -6.78
CA TYR A 52 18.81 -20.65 -7.05
C TYR A 52 18.62 -19.13 -6.87
N LEU A 53 19.07 -18.57 -5.73
CA LEU A 53 18.97 -17.14 -5.46
C LEU A 53 19.75 -16.30 -6.47
N ALA A 54 20.97 -16.72 -6.85
CA ALA A 54 21.79 -16.07 -7.86
C ALA A 54 21.10 -16.08 -9.23
N ASN A 55 20.58 -17.22 -9.67
CA ASN A 55 19.85 -17.34 -10.93
C ASN A 55 18.57 -16.48 -10.93
N SER A 56 17.83 -16.47 -9.82
CA SER A 56 16.67 -15.58 -9.65
C SER A 56 17.06 -14.11 -9.76
N SER A 57 18.18 -13.71 -9.16
CA SER A 57 18.69 -12.33 -9.24
C SER A 57 19.16 -11.95 -10.64
N LEU A 58 19.80 -12.88 -11.38
CA LEU A 58 20.23 -12.68 -12.76
C LEU A 58 19.04 -12.56 -13.72
N LYS A 59 18.04 -13.45 -13.61
CA LYS A 59 16.79 -13.35 -14.38
C LYS A 59 16.10 -12.01 -14.16
N ARG A 60 16.04 -11.58 -12.91
CA ARG A 60 15.50 -10.29 -12.49
C ARG A 60 16.28 -9.13 -13.09
N ALA A 61 17.61 -9.11 -12.97
CA ALA A 61 18.46 -8.08 -13.58
C ALA A 61 18.32 -8.03 -15.12
N HIS A 62 18.23 -9.19 -15.78
CA HIS A 62 17.99 -9.27 -17.22
C HIS A 62 16.63 -8.69 -17.60
N HIS A 63 15.58 -8.96 -16.82
CA HIS A 63 14.25 -8.39 -17.05
C HIS A 63 14.24 -6.85 -16.91
N LEU A 64 14.96 -6.31 -15.92
CA LEU A 64 15.08 -4.87 -15.73
C LEU A 64 15.83 -4.17 -16.87
N LYS A 65 16.88 -4.82 -17.39
CA LYS A 65 17.68 -4.29 -18.50
C LYS A 65 16.99 -4.40 -19.86
N ASN A 66 16.08 -5.37 -20.02
CA ASN A 66 15.38 -5.64 -21.28
C ASN A 66 13.86 -5.45 -21.11
N PRO A 67 13.41 -4.20 -20.97
CA PRO A 67 12.01 -3.89 -20.79
C PRO A 67 11.18 -4.31 -22.02
N GLN A 68 10.36 -5.37 -21.93
CA GLN A 68 9.33 -5.66 -22.94
C GLN A 68 8.33 -4.49 -23.04
N THR A 69 8.13 -3.96 -24.24
CA THR A 69 7.23 -2.83 -24.53
C THR A 69 5.77 -3.26 -24.47
N THR A 70 5.13 -3.15 -23.31
CA THR A 70 3.67 -3.12 -23.23
C THR A 70 3.14 -1.77 -23.73
N PRO A 71 1.91 -1.72 -24.30
CA PRO A 71 1.29 -0.47 -24.75
C PRO A 71 1.24 0.57 -23.62
N PRO A 72 1.19 1.87 -23.95
CA PRO A 72 1.14 2.93 -22.95
C PRO A 72 -0.18 2.82 -22.18
N HIS A 73 -0.13 2.15 -21.02
CA HIS A 73 -1.09 2.44 -19.97
C HIS A 73 -0.84 3.88 -19.55
N THR A 74 -1.91 4.61 -19.21
CA THR A 74 -1.83 5.98 -18.68
C THR A 74 -0.81 6.01 -17.54
N ASN A 75 0.40 6.52 -17.83
CA ASN A 75 1.47 6.66 -16.86
C ASN A 75 1.00 7.65 -15.80
N THR A 76 0.48 7.15 -14.68
CA THR A 76 0.12 8.03 -13.58
C THR A 76 1.38 8.36 -12.79
N GLU A 77 2.01 9.46 -13.17
CA GLU A 77 3.18 10.00 -12.50
C GLU A 77 2.78 10.49 -11.10
N ILE A 78 3.44 9.95 -10.06
CA ILE A 78 3.34 10.50 -8.72
C ILE A 78 4.58 11.38 -8.47
N PRO A 79 4.41 12.61 -7.98
CA PRO A 79 5.54 13.47 -7.69
C PRO A 79 6.39 12.87 -6.56
N PHE A 80 7.70 12.79 -6.81
CA PHE A 80 8.71 12.43 -5.81
C PHE A 80 9.37 13.70 -5.29
N PHE A 81 9.48 13.81 -3.98
CA PHE A 81 10.13 14.93 -3.31
C PHE A 81 11.39 14.44 -2.61
N SER A 82 12.55 14.90 -3.07
CA SER A 82 13.84 14.64 -2.43
C SER A 82 14.04 15.53 -1.21
N HIS A 83 14.63 14.97 -0.15
CA HIS A 83 14.97 15.69 1.07
C HIS A 83 16.49 15.80 1.24
N SER A 84 16.96 16.86 1.91
CA SER A 84 18.39 17.14 2.10
C SER A 84 19.15 16.06 2.88
N TYR A 85 18.45 15.25 3.68
CA TYR A 85 19.00 14.12 4.43
C TYR A 85 18.98 12.79 3.64
N GLY A 86 18.79 12.84 2.31
CA GLY A 86 18.94 11.69 1.41
C GLY A 86 17.71 10.81 1.24
N GLY A 87 16.57 11.17 1.84
CA GLY A 87 15.32 10.43 1.69
C GLY A 87 14.39 11.01 0.63
N TYR A 88 13.40 10.20 0.22
CA TYR A 88 12.39 10.58 -0.78
C TYR A 88 11.00 10.37 -0.20
N SER A 89 10.12 11.35 -0.42
CA SER A 89 8.72 11.24 -0.05
C SER A 89 7.79 11.33 -1.25
N ILE A 90 6.63 10.70 -1.11
CA ILE A 90 5.53 10.73 -2.06
C ILE A 90 4.22 11.07 -1.33
N PRO A 91 3.22 11.65 -2.00
CA PRO A 91 1.91 11.85 -1.42
C PRO A 91 1.12 10.53 -1.43
N LEU A 92 0.57 10.13 -0.29
CA LEU A 92 -0.42 9.05 -0.20
C LEU A 92 -1.66 9.53 0.52
N SER A 93 -2.80 8.97 0.12
CA SER A 93 -4.10 9.37 0.64
C SER A 93 -4.77 8.21 1.35
N PHE A 94 -5.21 8.44 2.58
CA PHE A 94 -5.93 7.45 3.40
C PHE A 94 -7.27 8.02 3.88
N GLY A 95 -8.24 7.16 4.16
CA GLY A 95 -9.50 7.57 4.77
C GLY A 95 -10.66 7.82 3.81
N THR A 96 -11.84 8.05 4.39
CA THR A 96 -13.08 8.37 3.65
C THR A 96 -13.80 9.55 4.32
N PRO A 97 -13.72 10.78 3.77
CA PRO A 97 -13.01 11.18 2.57
C PRO A 97 -11.47 11.09 2.70
N PRO A 98 -10.72 11.02 1.58
CA PRO A 98 -9.27 10.88 1.59
C PRO A 98 -8.55 12.08 2.22
N GLN A 99 -7.57 11.80 3.07
CA GLN A 99 -6.64 12.75 3.67
C GLN A 99 -5.23 12.46 3.13
N THR A 100 -4.66 13.40 2.38
CA THR A 100 -3.34 13.24 1.74
C THR A 100 -2.21 13.73 2.64
N LEU A 101 -1.23 12.87 2.85
CA LEU A 101 -0.06 13.11 3.69
C LEU A 101 1.23 12.75 2.93
N PRO A 102 2.37 13.39 3.25
CA PRO A 102 3.66 12.98 2.72
C PRO A 102 4.14 11.71 3.43
N PHE A 103 4.67 10.74 2.67
CA PHE A 103 5.26 9.51 3.20
C PHE A 103 6.65 9.31 2.65
N MET A 104 7.63 9.11 3.55
CA MET A 104 8.96 8.65 3.21
C MET A 104 8.89 7.18 2.82
N MET A 105 9.49 6.83 1.70
CA MET A 105 9.58 5.42 1.30
C MET A 105 10.72 4.74 2.06
N ASP A 106 10.39 3.69 2.80
CA ASP A 106 11.34 3.01 3.66
C ASP A 106 11.38 1.52 3.37
N THR A 107 12.44 1.09 2.70
CA THR A 107 12.68 -0.34 2.41
C THR A 107 13.24 -1.10 3.62
N GLY A 108 13.59 -0.40 4.70
CA GLY A 108 14.13 -0.95 5.94
C GLY A 108 13.11 -1.28 7.01
N SER A 109 11.83 -0.90 6.83
CA SER A 109 10.76 -1.20 7.79
C SER A 109 9.48 -1.72 7.13
N ASP A 110 8.66 -2.42 7.92
CA ASP A 110 7.48 -3.10 7.39
C ASP A 110 6.18 -2.31 7.55
N LEU A 111 5.96 -1.67 8.70
CA LEU A 111 4.70 -0.99 8.98
C LEU A 111 4.64 0.37 8.29
N THR A 112 3.63 0.58 7.44
CA THR A 112 3.24 1.93 7.02
C THR A 112 2.55 2.65 8.17
N TRP A 113 3.07 3.82 8.56
CA TRP A 113 2.51 4.61 9.65
C TRP A 113 2.54 6.11 9.34
N PHE A 114 1.68 6.87 10.01
CA PHE A 114 1.63 8.33 9.86
C PHE A 114 1.31 9.04 11.18
N PRO A 115 1.72 10.31 11.34
CA PRO A 115 1.31 11.16 12.45
C PRO A 115 -0.21 11.25 12.56
N CYS A 116 -0.74 11.06 13.77
CA CYS A 116 -2.17 10.99 14.01
C CYS A 116 -2.65 11.98 15.07
N GLY A 117 -3.80 12.58 14.79
CA GLY A 117 -4.51 13.46 15.71
C GLY A 117 -3.93 14.88 15.78
N LYS A 118 -4.70 15.77 16.41
CA LYS A 118 -4.34 17.19 16.59
C LYS A 118 -3.23 17.39 17.62
N ASN A 119 -3.05 16.42 18.52
CA ASN A 119 -2.09 16.46 19.62
C ASN A 119 -0.92 15.50 19.38
N HIS A 120 -0.58 15.18 18.13
CA HIS A 120 0.59 14.38 17.82
C HIS A 120 1.84 15.03 18.43
N GLN A 121 2.50 14.32 19.35
CA GLN A 121 3.70 14.81 20.01
C GLN A 121 4.92 14.36 19.22
N SER A 122 5.53 15.29 18.48
CA SER A 122 6.82 15.08 17.82
C SER A 122 7.86 16.01 18.43
N THR A 123 9.02 15.46 18.78
CA THR A 123 10.18 16.21 19.30
C THR A 123 11.20 16.56 18.20
N PHE A 124 10.91 16.24 16.93
CA PHE A 124 11.82 16.53 15.82
C PHE A 124 12.01 18.04 15.63
N TYR A 125 13.27 18.49 15.72
CA TYR A 125 13.80 19.85 15.53
C TYR A 125 12.78 20.96 15.22
N ASN A 126 12.69 21.94 16.15
CA ASN A 126 12.23 23.35 16.10
C ASN A 126 11.82 24.00 14.75
N ASN A 127 11.15 23.29 13.84
CA ASN A 127 10.69 23.79 12.56
C ASN A 127 9.17 23.88 12.59
N THR A 128 8.73 25.13 12.52
CA THR A 128 7.39 25.71 12.54
C THR A 128 6.41 25.21 11.47
N ALA A 129 6.76 24.20 10.67
CA ALA A 129 5.82 23.58 9.75
C ALA A 129 4.98 22.57 10.52
N LYS A 130 3.71 22.91 10.80
CA LYS A 130 2.73 21.96 11.32
C LYS A 130 2.71 20.73 10.42
N SER A 131 3.29 19.63 10.90
CA SER A 131 3.18 18.31 10.30
C SER A 131 1.71 18.06 9.97
N LYS A 132 1.40 17.71 8.72
CA LYS A 132 0.05 17.22 8.42
C LYS A 132 -0.12 15.90 9.17
N SER A 133 -1.21 15.80 9.93
CA SER A 133 -1.55 14.59 10.67
C SER A 133 -2.88 14.06 10.17
N PHE A 134 -3.00 12.74 10.09
CA PHE A 134 -4.27 12.09 9.84
C PHE A 134 -5.22 12.31 11.02
N ILE A 135 -6.50 12.57 10.74
CA ILE A 135 -7.54 12.69 11.76
C ILE A 135 -8.52 11.53 11.59
N PRO A 136 -8.38 10.45 12.39
CA PRO A 136 -9.24 9.26 12.29
C PRO A 136 -10.74 9.58 12.37
N ASN A 137 -11.12 10.52 13.24
CA ASN A 137 -12.53 10.89 13.45
C ASN A 137 -13.17 11.58 12.22
N LEU A 138 -12.37 12.04 11.25
CA LEU A 138 -12.87 12.61 10.00
C LEU A 138 -12.93 11.58 8.87
N SER A 139 -12.62 10.31 9.14
CA SER A 139 -12.67 9.22 8.19
C SER A 139 -13.71 8.19 8.61
N SER A 140 -14.73 7.97 7.78
CA SER A 140 -15.74 6.93 7.99
C SER A 140 -15.20 5.52 7.77
N SER A 141 -14.03 5.36 7.14
CA SER A 141 -13.36 4.07 6.96
C SER A 141 -12.38 3.71 8.09
N SER A 142 -12.15 4.61 9.04
CA SER A 142 -11.25 4.37 10.17
C SER A 142 -11.82 3.29 11.10
N LYS A 143 -11.10 2.18 11.26
CA LYS A 143 -11.48 1.12 12.20
C LYS A 143 -10.32 0.78 13.13
N LEU A 144 -10.58 0.78 14.43
CA LEU A 144 -9.67 0.19 15.41
C LEU A 144 -9.58 -1.32 15.17
N LEU A 145 -8.38 -1.87 15.25
CA LEU A 145 -8.20 -3.31 15.18
C LEU A 145 -8.56 -3.93 16.54
N ALA A 146 -9.39 -4.98 16.53
CA ALA A 146 -9.58 -5.81 17.70
C ALA A 146 -8.31 -6.62 18.00
N CYS A 147 -8.13 -7.02 19.27
CA CYS A 147 -6.94 -7.74 19.74
C CYS A 147 -6.72 -9.06 18.99
N LEU A 148 -7.78 -9.82 18.73
CA LEU A 148 -7.74 -11.07 17.96
C LEU A 148 -7.76 -10.89 16.44
N ASN A 149 -7.68 -9.65 15.94
CA ASN A 149 -7.63 -9.43 14.49
C ASN A 149 -6.30 -9.96 13.93
N PRO A 150 -6.31 -10.77 12.85
CA PRO A 150 -5.08 -11.32 12.26
C PRO A 150 -4.03 -10.25 11.91
N LYS A 151 -4.45 -9.03 11.55
CA LYS A 151 -3.52 -7.92 11.28
C LYS A 151 -2.77 -7.44 12.52
N CYS A 152 -3.36 -7.58 13.70
CA CYS A 152 -2.70 -7.26 14.96
C CYS A 152 -1.47 -8.17 15.14
N ALA A 153 -1.60 -9.46 14.79
CA ALA A 153 -0.53 -10.45 14.89
C ALA A 153 0.64 -10.18 13.94
N LEU A 154 0.48 -9.29 12.96
CA LEU A 154 1.58 -8.87 12.08
C LEU A 154 2.51 -7.86 12.77
N LEU A 155 2.08 -7.23 13.86
CA LEU A 155 2.84 -6.21 14.60
C LEU A 155 3.46 -6.73 15.89
N HIS A 156 2.91 -7.81 16.43
CA HIS A 156 3.25 -8.34 17.75
C HIS A 156 3.52 -9.83 17.62
N GLN A 157 4.71 -10.27 18.06
CA GLN A 157 5.10 -11.69 18.01
C GLN A 157 4.23 -12.55 18.92
N GLU A 158 3.86 -12.02 20.09
CA GLU A 158 2.96 -12.67 21.04
C GLU A 158 1.86 -11.68 21.43
N ILE A 159 0.61 -11.99 21.06
CA ILE A 159 -0.54 -11.19 21.48
C ILE A 159 -1.22 -11.87 22.65
N HIS A 160 -1.20 -11.19 23.78
CA HIS A 160 -1.99 -11.59 24.94
C HIS A 160 -3.32 -10.83 24.97
N CYS A 161 -4.42 -11.51 24.67
CA CYS A 161 -5.79 -11.00 24.79
C CYS A 161 -6.53 -11.75 25.91
N PRO A 162 -6.27 -11.45 27.19
CA PRO A 162 -6.76 -12.26 28.33
C PRO A 162 -8.28 -12.39 28.36
N ASP A 163 -8.99 -11.34 27.92
CA ASP A 163 -10.46 -11.26 27.94
C ASP A 163 -11.12 -11.78 26.65
N CYS A 164 -10.33 -12.25 25.69
CA CYS A 164 -10.83 -12.63 24.37
C CYS A 164 -10.62 -14.12 24.09
N LYS A 165 -11.73 -14.87 24.06
CA LYS A 165 -11.71 -16.27 23.60
C LYS A 165 -11.55 -16.31 22.07
N LEU A 166 -10.68 -17.21 21.58
CA LEU A 166 -10.49 -17.44 20.14
C LEU A 166 -11.83 -17.81 19.49
N GLY A 167 -12.21 -17.13 18.41
CA GLY A 167 -13.51 -17.30 17.74
C GLY A 167 -14.69 -16.52 18.34
N SER A 168 -14.49 -15.79 19.45
CA SER A 168 -15.50 -14.87 19.99
C SER A 168 -15.61 -13.60 19.14
N LYS A 169 -16.81 -13.29 18.66
CA LYS A 169 -17.12 -12.00 18.01
C LYS A 169 -17.17 -10.83 19.00
N ASN A 170 -17.14 -11.10 20.31
CA ASN A 170 -17.31 -10.13 21.39
C ASN A 170 -15.99 -9.73 22.05
N CYS A 171 -14.84 -9.81 21.36
CA CYS A 171 -13.59 -9.26 21.85
C CYS A 171 -13.63 -7.72 21.73
N THR A 172 -14.00 -7.04 22.81
CA THR A 172 -14.03 -5.56 22.87
C THR A 172 -12.65 -4.93 23.05
N ARG A 173 -11.63 -5.75 23.38
CA ARG A 173 -10.27 -5.28 23.56
C ARG A 173 -9.63 -4.92 22.22
N GLY A 174 -9.11 -3.70 22.12
CA GLY A 174 -8.33 -3.25 20.96
C GLY A 174 -6.96 -3.94 20.88
N CYS A 175 -6.37 -3.93 19.69
CA CYS A 175 -4.99 -4.34 19.44
C CYS A 175 -4.03 -3.49 20.31
N PRO A 176 -3.02 -4.09 20.94
CA PRO A 176 -2.03 -3.34 21.72
C PRO A 176 -1.32 -2.27 20.89
N LEU A 177 -0.88 -1.21 21.56
CA LEU A 177 -0.07 -0.15 20.95
C LEU A 177 1.22 -0.75 20.38
N TYR A 178 1.64 -0.26 19.21
CA TYR A 178 2.95 -0.61 18.66
C TYR A 178 3.99 0.44 19.09
N THR A 179 5.25 0.01 19.14
CA THR A 179 6.42 0.88 19.25
C THR A 179 7.47 0.40 18.26
N LEU A 180 7.96 1.29 17.40
CA LEU A 180 9.04 1.03 16.46
C LEU A 180 10.26 1.91 16.80
N PHE A 181 11.43 1.35 16.59
CA PHE A 181 12.72 2.00 16.80
C PHE A 181 13.44 2.16 15.46
N TYR A 182 13.87 3.38 15.17
CA TYR A 182 14.55 3.77 13.93
C TYR A 182 15.89 4.42 14.29
N GLY A 183 16.90 3.59 14.56
CA GLY A 183 18.19 4.09 15.07
C GLY A 183 18.01 4.82 16.40
N SER A 184 18.24 6.13 16.43
CA SER A 184 17.99 6.99 17.59
C SER A 184 16.54 7.44 17.75
N GLY A 185 15.70 7.28 16.72
CA GLY A 185 14.31 7.71 16.72
C GLY A 185 13.32 6.62 17.11
N THR A 186 12.12 7.04 17.48
CA THR A 186 11.03 6.15 17.89
C THR A 186 9.69 6.64 17.39
N THR A 187 8.75 5.72 17.20
CA THR A 187 7.33 6.04 17.04
C THR A 187 6.51 5.03 17.82
N SER A 188 5.45 5.51 18.46
CA SER A 188 4.47 4.67 19.13
C SER A 188 3.07 5.10 18.75
N GLY A 189 2.18 4.13 18.55
CA GLY A 189 0.89 4.38 17.96
C GLY A 189 -0.14 3.29 18.14
N ILE A 190 -1.33 3.59 17.64
CA ILE A 190 -2.47 2.68 17.63
C ILE A 190 -2.54 2.02 16.24
N PRO A 191 -2.58 0.69 16.15
CA PRO A 191 -2.86 0.01 14.89
C PRO A 191 -4.30 0.26 14.41
N LEU A 192 -4.46 0.73 13.17
CA LEU A 192 -5.75 0.97 12.53
C LEU A 192 -5.88 0.18 11.23
N SER A 193 -7.13 -0.01 10.80
CA SER A 193 -7.49 -0.40 9.46
C SER A 193 -8.09 0.81 8.74
N GLU A 194 -7.57 1.13 7.56
CA GLU A 194 -8.02 2.28 6.76
C GLU A 194 -8.18 1.95 5.27
N THR A 195 -8.73 2.88 4.50
CA THR A 195 -8.75 2.77 3.03
C THR A 195 -7.60 3.56 2.43
N LEU A 196 -6.68 2.89 1.75
CA LEU A 196 -5.63 3.51 0.94
C LEU A 196 -6.21 3.86 -0.45
N HIS A 197 -5.97 5.09 -0.90
CA HIS A 197 -6.35 5.56 -2.23
C HIS A 197 -5.11 5.70 -3.10
N LEU A 198 -5.08 4.89 -4.15
CA LEU A 198 -4.16 5.01 -5.27
C LEU A 198 -4.96 5.54 -6.48
N PRO A 199 -4.34 6.28 -7.42
CA PRO A 199 -5.07 6.92 -8.51
C PRO A 199 -6.04 6.05 -9.31
N ASN A 200 -5.78 4.76 -9.48
CA ASN A 200 -6.67 3.82 -10.19
C ASN A 200 -7.28 2.74 -9.29
N ARG A 201 -7.07 2.80 -7.97
CA ARG A 201 -7.49 1.73 -7.06
C ARG A 201 -7.71 2.22 -5.63
N ARG A 202 -8.80 1.75 -5.03
CA ARG A 202 -9.01 1.84 -3.58
C ARG A 202 -8.69 0.51 -2.94
N VAL A 203 -7.97 0.56 -1.84
CA VAL A 203 -7.56 -0.60 -1.06
C VAL A 203 -8.18 -0.46 0.32
N PRO A 204 -9.39 -1.02 0.54
CA PRO A 204 -10.01 -1.02 1.85
C PRO A 204 -9.25 -1.96 2.79
N ASP A 205 -9.53 -1.80 4.08
CA ASP A 205 -8.99 -2.67 5.12
C ASP A 205 -7.45 -2.80 5.06
N PHE A 206 -6.75 -1.69 4.84
CA PHE A 206 -5.29 -1.58 4.83
C PHE A 206 -4.77 -1.34 6.25
N LEU A 207 -3.76 -2.12 6.69
CA LEU A 207 -3.14 -1.97 8.01
C LEU A 207 -2.25 -0.72 8.04
N VAL A 208 -2.48 0.18 9.00
CA VAL A 208 -1.64 1.36 9.23
C VAL A 208 -1.32 1.56 10.69
N GLY A 209 -0.17 2.15 10.98
CA GLY A 209 0.16 2.70 12.28
C GLY A 209 -0.29 4.15 12.43
N CYS A 210 -1.15 4.42 13.39
CA CYS A 210 -1.55 5.77 13.78
C CYS A 210 -0.62 6.26 14.89
N SER A 211 0.49 6.90 14.50
CA SER A 211 1.52 7.38 15.44
C SER A 211 0.93 8.48 16.31
N VAL A 212 0.92 8.28 17.63
CA VAL A 212 0.49 9.31 18.59
C VAL A 212 1.67 10.07 19.18
N ARG A 213 2.85 9.45 19.21
CA ARG A 213 4.11 10.02 19.67
C ARG A 213 5.24 9.57 18.76
N ALA A 214 6.14 10.49 18.43
CA ALA A 214 7.38 10.17 17.75
C ALA A 214 8.54 11.03 18.28
N SER A 215 9.73 10.46 18.35
CA SER A 215 10.97 11.18 18.64
C SER A 215 11.96 10.97 17.51
N ASP A 216 12.67 12.04 17.14
CA ASP A 216 13.74 11.99 16.13
C ASP A 216 13.30 11.33 14.81
N GLN A 217 12.06 11.60 14.39
CA GLN A 217 11.47 11.15 13.14
C GLN A 217 11.02 12.33 12.27
N PRO A 218 11.12 12.22 10.93
CA PRO A 218 10.58 13.24 10.03
C PRO A 218 9.10 13.56 10.33
N ALA A 219 8.67 14.77 9.97
CA ALA A 219 7.25 15.16 10.03
C ALA A 219 6.37 14.41 8.99
N ALA A 220 6.96 13.61 8.11
CA ALA A 220 6.24 12.76 7.18
C ALA A 220 5.87 11.41 7.84
N GLY A 221 4.86 10.73 7.29
CA GLY A 221 4.67 9.31 7.58
C GLY A 221 5.78 8.46 6.96
N ILE A 222 5.80 7.17 7.31
CA ILE A 222 6.66 6.17 6.69
C ILE A 222 5.79 5.20 5.89
N ALA A 223 6.17 4.97 4.64
CA ALA A 223 5.65 3.91 3.78
C ALA A 223 6.58 2.70 3.89
N GLY A 224 6.14 1.68 4.65
CA GLY A 224 6.93 0.46 4.89
C GLY A 224 6.95 -0.42 3.65
N LEU A 225 8.15 -0.57 3.07
CA LEU A 225 8.44 -1.35 1.87
C LEU A 225 9.46 -2.46 2.16
N GLY A 226 9.52 -2.90 3.41
CA GLY A 226 10.28 -4.05 3.84
C GLY A 226 9.76 -5.36 3.24
N ARG A 227 10.12 -6.48 3.87
CA ARG A 227 9.79 -7.83 3.38
C ARG A 227 9.07 -8.69 4.42
N GLY A 228 8.70 -8.09 5.55
CA GLY A 228 7.93 -8.73 6.59
C GLY A 228 6.43 -8.66 6.35
N PRO A 229 5.64 -9.37 7.17
CA PRO A 229 4.22 -9.55 6.90
C PRO A 229 3.39 -8.26 6.88
N ALA A 230 3.78 -7.23 7.65
CA ALA A 230 3.07 -5.97 7.72
C ALA A 230 3.26 -5.08 6.47
N SER A 231 4.34 -5.26 5.70
CA SER A 231 4.58 -4.52 4.45
C SER A 231 3.95 -5.19 3.22
N ASN A 232 3.55 -6.45 3.30
CA ASN A 232 3.04 -7.21 2.15
C ASN A 232 1.96 -6.48 1.34
N ASN A 233 0.94 -5.92 2.02
CA ASN A 233 -0.11 -5.17 1.33
C ASN A 233 0.46 -3.91 0.68
N MET A 234 1.31 -3.17 1.39
CA MET A 234 1.94 -1.97 0.85
C MET A 234 2.75 -2.29 -0.39
N VAL A 235 3.64 -3.28 -0.30
CA VAL A 235 4.49 -3.77 -1.38
C VAL A 235 3.64 -4.28 -2.55
N GLU A 236 2.59 -5.06 -2.31
CA GLU A 236 1.68 -5.54 -3.35
C GLU A 236 1.05 -4.37 -4.13
N TYR A 237 0.46 -3.40 -3.43
CA TYR A 237 -0.24 -2.31 -4.09
C TYR A 237 0.70 -1.26 -4.68
N PHE A 238 1.86 -1.03 -4.07
CA PHE A 238 2.92 -0.21 -4.64
C PHE A 238 3.53 -0.84 -5.88
N LEU A 239 3.77 -2.16 -5.88
CA LEU A 239 4.27 -2.88 -7.06
C LEU A 239 3.27 -2.80 -8.21
N ILE A 240 1.96 -2.93 -7.94
CA ILE A 240 0.91 -2.79 -8.96
C ILE A 240 0.85 -1.37 -9.54
N TYR A 241 1.13 -0.36 -8.71
CA TYR A 241 0.90 1.03 -9.07
C TYR A 241 2.14 1.73 -9.66
N PHE A 242 3.32 1.58 -9.04
CA PHE A 242 4.53 2.27 -9.47
C PHE A 242 5.29 1.54 -10.58
N ILE A 243 4.97 0.27 -10.86
CA ILE A 243 5.70 -0.54 -11.85
C ILE A 243 4.80 -1.53 -12.60
N LEU A 244 4.66 -1.32 -13.91
CA LEU A 244 4.27 -2.32 -14.93
C LEU A 244 5.41 -3.32 -15.25
N ARG A 245 6.26 -3.68 -14.28
CA ARG A 245 7.40 -4.62 -14.45
C ARG A 245 7.76 -5.37 -13.16
N LYS A 246 7.11 -6.51 -12.99
CA LYS A 246 7.48 -7.69 -12.18
C LYS A 246 8.68 -7.54 -11.20
N GLU A 247 8.35 -7.73 -9.92
CA GLU A 247 9.22 -8.20 -8.81
C GLU A 247 10.38 -7.29 -8.36
N VAL A 248 10.53 -6.07 -8.89
CA VAL A 248 11.54 -5.12 -8.42
C VAL A 248 10.98 -3.72 -8.34
N PHE A 249 11.19 -3.09 -7.19
CA PHE A 249 11.04 -1.65 -7.02
C PHE A 249 12.31 -0.94 -7.53
N ILE A 250 12.19 -0.13 -8.58
CA ILE A 250 13.25 0.79 -9.04
C ILE A 250 12.82 2.20 -8.66
N ILE A 251 13.52 2.81 -7.70
CA ILE A 251 13.45 4.26 -7.49
C ILE A 251 14.42 4.89 -8.49
N GLN A 252 13.90 5.36 -9.62
CA GLN A 252 14.72 6.12 -10.56
C GLN A 252 14.73 7.59 -10.15
N VAL A 253 15.80 8.01 -9.49
CA VAL A 253 16.02 9.41 -9.15
C VAL A 253 16.67 10.09 -10.34
N THR A 254 15.89 10.87 -11.08
CA THR A 254 16.41 11.71 -12.17
C THR A 254 16.67 13.13 -11.67
N ASN A 255 17.90 13.63 -11.84
CA ASN A 255 18.20 15.04 -11.61
C ASN A 255 17.77 15.85 -12.85
N PRO A 256 16.78 16.77 -12.74
CA PRO A 256 16.32 17.54 -13.89
C PRO A 256 17.38 18.50 -14.45
N SER A 257 18.49 18.74 -13.75
CA SER A 257 19.56 19.66 -14.18
C SER A 257 20.58 19.05 -15.16
N ARG A 258 20.30 17.89 -15.76
CA ARG A 258 21.10 17.29 -16.85
C ARG A 258 20.22 16.81 -18.00
N VAL A 259 19.49 17.74 -18.60
CA VAL A 259 19.02 17.66 -19.99
C VAL A 259 19.66 18.80 -20.75
#